data_AF-A0A0F9AY01-F1
#
_entry.id   AF-A0A0F9AY01-F1
#
_cell.length_a   1.000
_cell.length_b   1.000
_cell.length_c   1.000
_cell.angle_alpha   90.00
_cell.angle_beta   90.00
_cell.angle_gamma   90.00
#
_symmetry.space_group_name_H-M   'P 1'
#
loop_
_entity.id
_entity.type
_entity.pdbx_description
1 polymer ?
#
loop_
_entity_poly.entity_id
_entity_poly.type
_entity_poly.pdbx_seq_one_letter_code
_entity_poly.pdbx_strand_id
1 'polypeptide(L)'
;MQIDDPEFLEQAGELIEFYRQHPGIAAADLLGIDLNDIQKVVLRSMWFSNYVMAIMCRGAGKTFINAVFACLKCLLYPGHRVGLLAPTFRQSKIMFDECDKIWKSSPVLQ
;
A
#
# COMPACT_ATOMS: atom_id res chain seq x y z
N MET A 1 5.50 -27.47 -0.69
CA MET A 1 4.09 -27.26 -0.35
C MET A 1 3.31 -27.23 -1.65
N GLN A 2 2.27 -28.05 -1.81
CA GLN A 2 1.39 -27.92 -2.97
C GLN A 2 0.51 -26.69 -2.73
N ILE A 3 0.40 -25.81 -3.74
CA ILE A 3 -0.33 -24.53 -3.63
C ILE A 3 -1.84 -24.77 -3.42
N ASP A 4 -2.34 -25.93 -3.83
CA ASP A 4 -3.74 -26.33 -3.74
C ASP A 4 -4.09 -27.07 -2.44
N ASP A 5 -3.15 -27.12 -1.49
CA ASP A 5 -3.39 -27.70 -0.17
C ASP A 5 -4.43 -26.87 0.61
N PRO A 6 -5.58 -27.43 1.05
CA PRO A 6 -6.63 -26.67 1.72
C PRO A 6 -6.16 -25.95 2.99
N GLU A 7 -5.29 -26.58 3.77
CA GLU A 7 -4.75 -25.99 5.00
C GLU A 7 -3.90 -24.75 4.69
N PHE A 8 -3.06 -24.83 3.66
CA PHE A 8 -2.28 -23.68 3.18
C PHE A 8 -3.17 -22.51 2.76
N LEU A 9 -4.23 -22.78 2.00
CA LEU A 9 -5.15 -21.74 1.51
C LEU A 9 -5.89 -21.05 2.64
N GLU A 10 -6.29 -21.79 3.68
CA GLU A 10 -6.91 -21.23 4.89
C GLU A 10 -5.94 -20.30 5.62
N GLN A 11 -4.72 -20.77 5.90
CA GLN A 11 -3.68 -19.98 6.57
C GLN A 11 -3.30 -18.73 5.77
N ALA A 12 -3.18 -18.86 4.44
CA ALA A 12 -2.91 -17.73 3.57
C ALA A 12 -4.05 -16.70 3.60
N GLY A 13 -5.31 -17.17 3.63
CA GLY A 13 -6.49 -16.32 3.80
C GLY A 13 -6.48 -15.52 5.10
N GLU A 14 -6.18 -16.19 6.23
CA GLU A 14 -6.06 -15.54 7.53
C GLU A 14 -4.96 -14.48 7.55
N LEU A 15 -3.80 -14.78 6.94
CA LEU A 15 -2.68 -13.86 6.84
C LEU A 15 -3.02 -12.63 5.99
N ILE A 16 -3.74 -12.82 4.87
CA ILE A 16 -4.21 -11.71 4.04
C ILE A 16 -5.17 -10.82 4.83
N GLU A 17 -6.12 -11.40 5.57
CA GLU A 17 -7.03 -10.63 6.41
C GLU A 17 -6.31 -9.87 7.51
N PHE A 18 -5.31 -10.49 8.15
CA PHE A 18 -4.45 -9.81 9.11
C PHE A 18 -3.81 -8.54 8.51
N TYR A 19 -3.19 -8.64 7.33
CA TYR A 19 -2.59 -7.48 6.67
C TYR A 19 -3.61 -6.43 6.25
N ARG A 20 -4.83 -6.84 5.85
CA ARG A 20 -5.93 -5.90 5.57
C ARG A 20 -6.39 -5.15 6.82
N GLN A 21 -6.30 -5.75 8.01
CA GLN A 21 -6.62 -5.06 9.28
C GLN A 21 -5.45 -4.23 9.82
N HIS A 22 -4.22 -4.53 9.42
CA HIS A 22 -3.01 -3.91 9.94
C HIS A 22 -2.11 -3.36 8.82
N PRO A 23 -2.53 -2.31 8.08
CA PRO A 23 -1.81 -1.81 6.90
C PRO A 23 -0.40 -1.26 7.21
N GLY A 24 -0.14 -0.79 8.43
CA GLY A 24 1.19 -0.37 8.85
C GLY A 24 2.18 -1.53 8.99
N ILE A 25 1.70 -2.68 9.47
CA ILE A 25 2.48 -3.92 9.53
C ILE A 25 2.65 -4.48 8.12
N ALA A 26 1.61 -4.47 7.31
CA ALA A 26 1.68 -4.87 5.90
C ALA A 26 2.73 -4.07 5.12
N ALA A 27 2.87 -2.76 5.36
CA ALA A 27 3.91 -1.94 4.75
C ALA A 27 5.33 -2.41 5.13
N ALA A 28 5.54 -2.73 6.41
CA ALA A 28 6.84 -3.21 6.89
C ALA A 28 7.16 -4.60 6.33
N ASP A 29 6.24 -5.55 6.46
CA ASP A 29 6.49 -6.94 6.14
C ASP A 29 6.48 -7.24 4.63
N LEU A 30 5.57 -6.61 3.88
CA LEU A 30 5.39 -6.91 2.45
C LEU A 30 6.20 -5.99 1.53
N LEU A 31 6.41 -4.73 1.93
CA LEU A 31 7.12 -3.75 1.12
C LEU A 31 8.51 -3.42 1.67
N GLY A 32 8.87 -3.88 2.88
CA GLY A 32 10.14 -3.53 3.53
C GLY A 32 10.21 -2.07 3.97
N ILE A 33 9.06 -1.43 4.23
CA ILE A 33 8.97 0.00 4.52
C ILE A 33 8.52 0.22 5.97
N ASP A 34 9.42 0.74 6.81
CA ASP A 34 9.04 1.24 8.13
C ASP A 34 8.56 2.68 8.04
N LEU A 35 7.26 2.87 8.31
CA LEU A 35 6.60 4.17 8.28
C LEU A 35 6.78 4.90 9.61
N ASN A 36 6.94 6.23 9.55
CA ASN A 36 6.90 7.06 10.76
C ASN A 36 5.51 7.00 11.40
N ASP A 37 5.40 7.27 12.70
CA ASP A 37 4.13 7.15 13.43
C ASP A 37 3.00 8.00 12.83
N ILE A 38 3.30 9.23 12.41
CA ILE A 38 2.33 10.10 11.74
C ILE A 38 1.85 9.47 10.42
N GLN A 39 2.76 8.84 9.66
CA GLN A 39 2.42 8.15 8.42
C GLN A 39 1.59 6.89 8.69
N LYS A 40 1.90 6.12 9.73
CA LYS A 40 1.09 4.95 10.16
C LYS A 40 -0.35 5.37 10.47
N VAL A 41 -0.54 6.48 11.19
CA VAL A 41 -1.87 7.02 11.51
C VAL A 41 -2.60 7.47 10.24
N VAL A 42 -1.94 8.23 9.36
CA VAL A 42 -2.54 8.68 8.10
C VAL A 42 -2.93 7.50 7.20
N LEU A 43 -2.04 6.52 7.05
CA LEU A 43 -2.28 5.32 6.25
C LEU A 43 -3.48 4.54 6.80
N ARG A 44 -3.53 4.32 8.12
CA ARG A 44 -4.65 3.62 8.77
C ARG A 44 -5.97 4.36 8.56
N SER A 45 -5.99 5.68 8.75
CA SER A 45 -7.19 6.50 8.51
C SER A 45 -7.65 6.42 7.05
N MET A 46 -6.71 6.45 6.09
CA MET A 46 -7.01 6.27 4.67
C MET A 46 -7.54 4.87 4.35
N TRP A 47 -6.98 3.85 4.99
CA TRP A 47 -7.26 2.45 4.69
C TRP A 47 -8.70 2.02 4.95
N PHE A 48 -9.29 2.55 6.03
CA PHE A 48 -10.63 2.22 6.49
C PHE A 48 -11.70 3.24 6.09
N SER A 49 -11.35 4.22 5.25
CA SER A 49 -12.28 5.25 4.79
C SER A 49 -12.54 5.12 3.30
N ASN A 50 -13.81 5.19 2.89
CA ASN A 50 -14.19 5.18 1.47
C ASN A 50 -13.79 6.48 0.74
N TYR A 51 -13.84 7.60 1.45
CA TYR A 51 -13.49 8.92 0.94
C TYR A 51 -12.58 9.63 1.93
N VAL A 52 -11.48 10.19 1.43
CA VAL A 52 -10.48 10.86 2.26
C VAL A 52 -10.08 12.19 1.63
N MET A 53 -10.06 13.24 2.44
CA MET A 53 -9.43 14.51 2.11
C MET A 53 -8.24 14.73 3.06
N ALA A 54 -7.03 14.44 2.59
CA ALA A 54 -5.82 14.61 3.39
C ALA A 54 -5.29 16.04 3.26
N ILE A 55 -5.39 16.83 4.34
CA ILE A 55 -4.81 18.18 4.43
C ILE A 55 -3.45 18.07 5.11
N MET A 56 -2.36 18.30 4.38
CA MET A 56 -1.00 18.10 4.90
C MET A 56 -0.03 19.20 4.47
N CYS A 57 0.91 19.56 5.35
CA CYS A 57 1.95 20.55 5.11
C CYS A 57 2.95 20.13 4.01
N ARG A 58 3.69 21.09 3.44
CA ARG A 58 4.79 20.76 2.50
C ARG A 58 5.86 19.92 3.21
N GLY A 59 6.46 18.97 2.49
CA GLY A 59 7.46 18.05 3.06
C GLY A 59 6.90 16.87 3.88
N ALA A 60 5.58 16.78 4.09
CA ALA A 60 4.97 15.73 4.92
C ALA A 60 4.96 14.31 4.31
N GLY A 61 5.68 14.06 3.20
CA GLY A 61 5.72 12.73 2.57
C GLY A 61 4.42 12.27 1.87
N LYS A 62 3.56 13.20 1.45
CA LYS A 62 2.26 12.92 0.78
C LYS A 62 2.35 11.93 -0.39
N THR A 63 3.30 12.16 -1.30
CA THR A 63 3.47 11.33 -2.49
C THR A 63 3.87 9.91 -2.11
N PHE A 64 4.81 9.77 -1.18
CA PHE A 64 5.29 8.50 -0.69
C PHE A 64 4.18 7.68 -0.03
N ILE A 65 3.41 8.27 0.90
CA ILE A 65 2.32 7.54 1.57
C ILE A 65 1.21 7.11 0.62
N ASN A 66 0.88 7.93 -0.39
CA ASN A 66 -0.07 7.55 -1.43
C ASN A 66 0.44 6.39 -2.28
N ALA A 67 1.75 6.33 -2.57
CA ALA A 67 2.36 5.22 -3.29
C ALA A 67 2.31 3.92 -2.48
N VAL A 68 2.66 3.96 -1.19
CA VAL A 68 2.55 2.82 -0.27
C VAL A 68 1.10 2.31 -0.22
N PHE A 69 0.14 3.22 -0.04
CA PHE A 69 -1.29 2.88 -0.04
C PHE A 69 -1.72 2.20 -1.34
N ALA A 70 -1.32 2.75 -2.49
CA ALA A 70 -1.65 2.19 -3.80
C ALA A 70 -1.07 0.78 -4.00
N CYS A 71 0.23 0.59 -3.71
CA CYS A 71 0.89 -0.71 -3.82
C CYS A 71 0.23 -1.76 -2.91
N LEU A 72 -0.05 -1.41 -1.65
CA LEU A 72 -0.72 -2.32 -0.72
C LEU A 72 -2.14 -2.67 -1.17
N LYS A 73 -2.93 -1.71 -1.68
CA LYS A 73 -4.28 -1.99 -2.18
C LYS A 73 -4.24 -2.93 -3.38
N CYS A 74 -3.33 -2.71 -4.33
CA CYS A 74 -3.15 -3.60 -5.48
C CYS A 74 -2.70 -5.01 -5.07
N LEU A 75 -1.86 -5.12 -4.03
CA LEU A 75 -1.36 -6.41 -3.55
C LEU A 75 -2.41 -7.20 -2.75
N LEU A 76 -3.09 -6.55 -1.81
CA LEU A 76 -3.98 -7.21 -0.85
C LEU A 76 -5.41 -7.39 -1.36
N TYR A 77 -5.83 -6.68 -2.42
CA TYR A 77 -7.18 -6.79 -2.98
C TYR A 77 -7.11 -7.20 -4.47
N PRO A 78 -7.18 -8.50 -4.76
CA PRO A 78 -7.19 -9.00 -6.14
C PRO A 78 -8.29 -8.34 -6.98
N GLY A 79 -7.94 -7.94 -8.20
CA GLY A 79 -8.87 -7.27 -9.14
C GLY A 79 -9.14 -5.79 -8.83
N HIS A 80 -8.58 -5.22 -7.76
CA HIS A 80 -8.72 -3.80 -7.45
C HIS A 80 -7.91 -2.94 -8.43
N ARG A 81 -8.52 -1.84 -8.91
CA ARG A 81 -7.89 -0.92 -9.87
C ARG A 81 -7.61 0.42 -9.20
N VAL A 82 -6.35 0.78 -9.11
CA VAL A 82 -5.92 2.07 -8.53
C VAL A 82 -5.55 3.05 -9.65
N GLY A 83 -6.17 4.22 -9.64
CA GLY A 83 -5.86 5.33 -10.54
C GLY A 83 -5.07 6.43 -9.84
N LEU A 84 -3.95 6.87 -10.43
CA LEU A 84 -3.14 7.97 -9.92
C LEU A 84 -3.43 9.25 -10.72
N LEU A 85 -4.04 10.24 -10.07
CA LEU A 85 -4.51 11.48 -10.70
C LEU A 85 -3.81 12.69 -10.09
N ALA A 86 -3.31 13.60 -10.93
CA ALA A 86 -2.73 14.87 -10.52
C ALA A 86 -3.10 15.99 -11.50
N PRO A 87 -2.95 17.27 -11.11
CA PRO A 87 -3.24 18.41 -11.99
C PRO A 87 -2.45 18.45 -13.29
N THR A 88 -1.26 17.82 -13.32
CA THR A 88 -0.39 17.81 -14.50
C THR A 88 0.18 16.41 -14.74
N PHE A 89 0.45 16.09 -16.00
CA PHE A 89 1.07 14.82 -16.39
C PHE A 89 2.39 14.56 -15.63
N ARG A 90 3.24 15.59 -15.49
CA ARG A 90 4.50 15.46 -14.76
C ARG A 90 4.29 15.06 -13.30
N GLN A 91 3.29 15.63 -12.63
CA GLN A 91 2.99 15.27 -11.24
C GLN A 91 2.43 13.84 -11.12
N SER A 92 1.57 13.43 -12.05
CA SER A 92 1.07 12.05 -12.10
C SER A 92 2.23 11.08 -12.31
N LYS A 93 3.15 11.40 -13.22
CA LYS A 93 4.35 10.60 -13.47
C LYS A 93 5.23 10.47 -12.22
N ILE A 94 5.44 11.55 -11.48
CA ILE A 94 6.21 11.51 -10.22
C ILE A 94 5.57 10.55 -9.21
N MET A 95 4.23 10.54 -9.08
CA MET A 95 3.55 9.59 -8.19
C MET A 95 3.71 8.15 -8.69
N PHE A 96 3.60 7.91 -9.99
CA PHE A 96 3.81 6.60 -10.57
C PHE A 96 5.25 6.10 -10.39
N ASP A 97 6.24 6.96 -10.66
CA ASP A 97 7.66 6.64 -10.48
C ASP A 97 7.95 6.29 -9.01
N GLU A 98 7.22 6.86 -8.05
CA GLU A 98 7.34 6.49 -6.64
C GLU A 98 6.78 5.10 -6.35
N CYS A 99 5.65 4.72 -6.95
CA CYS A 99 5.15 3.34 -6.88
C CYS A 99 6.13 2.36 -7.54
N ASP A 100 6.71 2.72 -8.68
CA ASP A 100 7.70 1.90 -9.40
C ASP A 100 8.98 1.69 -8.57
N LYS A 101 9.43 2.70 -7.83
CA LYS A 101 10.54 2.53 -6.87
C LYS A 101 10.19 1.52 -5.78
N ILE A 102 9.01 1.64 -5.16
CA ILE A 102 8.55 0.72 -4.11
C ILE A 102 8.44 -0.71 -4.65
N TRP A 103 7.89 -0.86 -5.86
CA TRP A 103 7.82 -2.14 -6.56
C TRP A 103 9.21 -2.76 -6.71
N LYS A 104 10.16 -1.98 -7.23
CA LYS A 104 11.54 -2.43 -7.46
C LYS A 104 12.31 -2.68 -6.17
N SER A 105 11.92 -2.13 -5.02
CA SER A 105 12.58 -2.40 -3.75
C SER A 105 11.93 -3.50 -2.93
N SER A 106 10.67 -3.86 -3.23
CA SER A 106 9.93 -4.82 -2.42
C SER A 106 10.45 -6.25 -2.64
N PRO A 107 10.65 -7.03 -1.56
CA PRO A 107 11.08 -8.42 -1.64
C PRO A 107 9.98 -9.36 -2.16
N VAL A 108 8.72 -8.92 -2.18
CA VAL A 108 7.54 -9.74 -2.55
C VAL A 108 7.03 -9.42 -3.95
N LEU A 109 7.22 -8.19 -4.43
CA LEU A 109 6.67 -7.74 -5.71
C LEU A 109 7.61 -8.02 -6.91
N GLN A 110 8.86 -8.42 -6.68
CA GLN A 110 9.81 -8.79 -7.75
C GLN A 110 9.62 -10.22 -8.26
#